data_AF-A0A1L5NJQ1-F1
#
_entry.id   AF-A0A1L5NJQ1-F1
#
_cell.length_a   1.000
_cell.length_b   1.000
_cell.length_c   1.000
_cell.angle_alpha   90.00
_cell.angle_beta   90.00
_cell.angle_gamma   90.00
#
_symmetry.space_group_name_H-M   'P 1'
#
loop_
_entity.id
_entity.type
_entity.pdbx_description
1 polymer ?
#
loop_
_entity_poly.entity_id
_entity_poly.type
_entity_poly.pdbx_seq_one_letter_code
_entity_poly.pdbx_strand_id
1 'polypeptide(L)' 'MLARRASEVSASHKLAVADAIVYATAELHDTDILTLDAHFKDLERTVDFVKA' A
#
# COMPACT_ATOMS: atom_id res chain seq x y z
N MET A 1 -12.34 -9.74 3.15
CA MET A 1 -11.26 -10.56 3.73
C MET A 1 -9.93 -9.98 3.26
N LEU A 2 -9.03 -9.65 4.18
CA LEU A 2 -7.76 -8.97 3.89
C LEU A 2 -6.92 -9.73 2.87
N ALA A 3 -6.76 -11.05 3.01
CA ALA A 3 -5.94 -11.87 2.11
C ALA A 3 -6.40 -11.79 0.64
N ARG A 4 -7.71 -11.82 0.39
CA ARG A 4 -8.25 -11.66 -0.97
C ARG A 4 -7.92 -10.27 -1.52
N ARG A 5 -8.14 -9.22 -0.72
CA ARG A 5 -7.89 -7.84 -1.16
C ARG A 5 -6.40 -7.60 -1.44
N ALA A 6 -5.51 -8.09 -0.58
CA ALA A 6 -4.07 -8.03 -0.81
C ALA A 6 -3.65 -8.75 -2.11
N SER A 7 -4.27 -9.89 -2.44
CA SER A 7 -4.01 -10.56 -3.71
C SER A 7 -4.44 -9.73 -4.92
N GLU A 8 -5.59 -9.04 -4.84
CA GLU A 8 -6.08 -8.15 -5.90
C GLU A 8 -5.14 -6.95 -6.09
N VAL A 9 -4.75 -6.30 -4.98
CA VAL A 9 -3.82 -5.17 -4.95
C VAL A 9 -2.45 -5.56 -5.51
N SER A 10 -1.92 -6.73 -5.12
CA SER A 10 -0.66 -7.25 -5.65
C SER A 10 -0.72 -7.40 -7.17
N ALA A 11 -1.83 -7.95 -7.69
CA ALA A 11 -2.00 -8.11 -9.13
C ALA A 11 -2.21 -6.77 -9.87
N SER A 12 -3.01 -5.84 -9.33
CA SER A 12 -3.34 -4.58 -10.00
C SER A 12 -2.19 -3.58 -9.99
N HIS A 13 -1.44 -3.51 -8.90
CA HIS A 13 -0.34 -2.55 -8.72
C HIS A 13 1.05 -3.19 -8.89
N LYS A 14 1.11 -4.51 -9.17
CA LYS A 14 2.36 -5.29 -9.29
C LYS A 14 3.24 -5.20 -8.03
N LEU A 15 2.62 -5.01 -6.88
CA LEU A 15 3.29 -4.98 -5.58
C LEU A 15 3.69 -6.39 -5.14
N ALA A 16 4.81 -6.50 -4.42
CA ALA A 16 5.11 -7.70 -3.67
C ALA A 16 3.98 -8.00 -2.67
N VAL A 17 3.77 -9.28 -2.34
CA VAL A 17 2.64 -9.68 -1.48
C VAL A 17 2.66 -8.97 -0.13
N ALA A 18 3.84 -8.75 0.46
CA ALA A 18 3.98 -8.01 1.72
C ALA A 18 3.50 -6.56 1.58
N ASP A 19 3.93 -5.85 0.54
CA ASP A 19 3.55 -4.46 0.27
C ASP A 19 2.05 -4.35 -0.03
N ALA A 20 1.50 -5.33 -0.76
CA ALA A 20 0.07 -5.40 -1.03
C ALA A 20 -0.77 -5.66 0.24
N ILE A 21 -0.24 -6.41 1.22
CA ILE A 21 -0.90 -6.57 2.53
C ILE A 21 -0.90 -5.24 3.28
N VAL A 22 0.22 -4.50 3.27
CA VAL A 22 0.29 -3.16 3.89
C VAL A 22 -0.73 -2.21 3.26
N TYR A 23 -0.77 -2.13 1.92
CA TYR A 23 -1.73 -1.30 1.20
C TYR A 23 -3.19 -1.71 1.41
N ALA A 24 -3.51 -2.99 1.32
CA ALA A 24 -4.87 -3.49 1.56
C ALA A 24 -5.32 -3.27 3.02
N THR A 25 -4.39 -3.25 3.98
CA THR A 25 -4.68 -2.93 5.37
C THR A 25 -4.99 -1.44 5.53
N ALA A 26 -4.20 -0.56 4.89
CA ALA A 26 -4.46 0.86 4.84
C ALA A 26 -5.84 1.17 4.21
N GLU A 27 -6.22 0.44 3.15
CA GLU A 27 -7.55 0.56 2.57
C GLU A 27 -8.67 0.13 3.52
N LEU A 28 -8.47 -0.94 4.27
CA LEU A 28 -9.46 -1.48 5.22
C LEU A 28 -9.72 -0.54 6.40
N HIS A 29 -8.69 0.19 6.84
CA HIS A 29 -8.76 1.08 7.99
C HIS A 29 -8.98 2.55 7.61
N ASP A 30 -9.07 2.87 6.32
CA ASP A 30 -9.20 4.23 5.81
C ASP A 30 -8.07 5.16 6.28
N THR A 31 -6.82 4.69 6.12
CA THR A 31 -5.61 5.42 6.56
C THR A 31 -4.59 5.52 5.43
N ASP A 32 -3.69 6.49 5.55
CA ASP A 32 -2.55 6.65 4.64
C ASP A 32 -1.33 5.84 5.08
N ILE A 33 -0.49 5.49 4.11
CA ILE A 33 0.83 4.90 4.30
C ILE A 33 1.86 6.03 4.22
N LEU A 34 2.50 6.32 5.35
CA LEU A 34 3.69 7.16 5.39
C LEU A 34 4.93 6.31 5.10
N THR A 35 5.65 6.59 4.01
CA THR A 35 6.78 5.75 3.60
C THR A 35 7.88 6.52 2.87
N LEU A 36 9.08 5.93 2.85
CA LEU A 36 10.20 6.33 1.98
C LEU A 36 10.38 5.35 0.81
N ASP A 37 9.58 4.29 0.77
CA ASP A 37 9.72 3.21 -0.19
C ASP A 37 9.00 3.53 -1.50
N ALA A 38 9.79 3.61 -2.57
CA ALA A 38 9.30 3.91 -3.92
C ALA A 38 8.34 2.84 -4.48
N HIS A 39 8.24 1.66 -3.86
CA HIS A 39 7.25 0.65 -4.26
C HIS A 39 5.81 1.16 -4.20
N PHE A 40 5.51 2.09 -3.28
CA PHE A 40 4.17 2.65 -3.08
C PHE A 40 3.93 3.95 -3.86
N LYS A 41 4.91 4.35 -4.68
CA LYS A 41 4.84 5.60 -5.44
C LYS A 41 3.62 5.61 -6.36
N ASP A 42 3.00 6.78 -6.47
CA ASP A 42 1.81 7.04 -7.30
C ASP A 42 0.55 6.27 -6.89
N LEU A 43 0.56 5.59 -5.73
CA LEU A 43 -0.64 5.02 -5.13
C LEU A 43 -1.38 6.07 -4.29
N GLU A 44 -2.71 6.04 -4.36
CA GLU A 44 -3.59 7.08 -3.81
C GLU A 44 -3.39 7.32 -2.30
N ARG A 45 -3.18 6.24 -1.54
CA ARG A 45 -3.04 6.27 -0.08
C ARG A 45 -1.60 6.36 0.40
N THR A 46 -0.70 6.93 -0.39
CA THR A 46 0.73 7.01 -0.04
C THR A 46 1.15 8.46 0.17
N VAL A 47 1.82 8.70 1.30
CA VAL A 47 2.47 9.96 1.63
C VAL A 47 3.98 9.71 1.72
N ASP A 48 4.74 10.42 0.88
CA ASP A 48 6.19 10.40 0.95
C ASP A 48 6.65 11.08 2.24
N PHE A 49 7.44 10.36 3.04
CA PHE A 49 8.04 10.92 4.23
C PHE A 49 9.17 11.88 3.84
N VAL A 50 9.04 13.15 4.21
CA VAL A 50 10.11 14.15 4.06
C VAL A 50 10.63 14.52 5.44
N LYS A 51 11.92 14.29 5.67
CA LYS A 51 12.57 14.68 6.93
C LYS A 51 12.73 16.21 6.96
N ALA A 52 12.27 16.82 8.05
CA ALA A 52 12.44 18.25 8.35
C ALA A 52 13.90 18.61 8.68
#